data_AF-A0A974PJ39-F1
#
_entry.id   AF-A0A974PJ39-F1
#
_cell.length_a   1.000
_cell.length_b   1.000
_cell.length_c   1.000
_cell.angle_alpha   90.00
_cell.angle_beta   90.00
_cell.angle_gamma   90.00
#
_symmetry.space_group_name_H-M   'P 1'
#
loop_
_entity.id
_entity.type
_entity.pdbx_description
1 polymer ?
#
loop_
_entity_poly.entity_id
_entity_poly.type
_entity_poly.pdbx_seq_one_letter_code
_entity_poly.pdbx_strand_id
1 'polypeptide(L)'
;MSQQSASNIVADDFYLRFENEFLLTGRELEIVQNLTLHGYNNRDLAASLKISEKTIKNHVGNILKKTSTKSSRQLQALVFCRMFSETDPKGYEPNHI
;
A
#
# COMPACT_ATOMS: atom_id res chain seq x y z
N MET A 1 -1.07 -25.45 14.26
CA MET A 1 -1.83 -24.46 13.47
C MET A 1 -2.52 -23.53 14.45
N SER A 2 -2.28 -22.22 14.38
CA SER A 2 -3.01 -21.10 15.03
C SER A 2 -2.09 -20.00 15.58
N GLN A 3 -1.23 -19.40 14.74
CA GLN A 3 -0.56 -18.12 15.10
C GLN A 3 -0.72 -17.02 14.03
N GLN A 4 -1.49 -17.24 12.96
CA GLN A 4 -1.68 -16.24 11.90
C GLN A 4 -2.74 -15.16 12.21
N SER A 5 -3.51 -15.30 13.29
CA SER A 5 -4.74 -14.51 13.49
C SER A 5 -4.47 -13.08 13.96
N ALA A 6 -3.41 -12.84 14.73
CA ALA A 6 -3.14 -11.51 15.30
C ALA A 6 -2.48 -10.55 14.29
N SER A 7 -1.65 -11.07 13.36
CA SER A 7 -0.98 -10.24 12.34
C SER A 7 -1.95 -9.65 11.32
N ASN A 8 -3.04 -10.37 11.02
CA ASN A 8 -4.05 -9.91 10.07
C ASN A 8 -4.88 -8.74 10.62
N ILE A 9 -5.15 -8.72 11.93
CA ILE A 9 -5.94 -7.65 12.56
C ILE A 9 -5.19 -6.30 12.50
N VAL A 10 -3.88 -6.30 12.73
CA VAL A 10 -3.06 -5.07 12.72
C VAL A 10 -2.88 -4.54 11.29
N ALA A 11 -2.65 -5.42 10.32
CA ALA A 11 -2.53 -5.02 8.92
C ALA A 11 -3.84 -4.45 8.37
N ASP A 12 -4.98 -5.07 8.70
CA ASP A 12 -6.29 -4.60 8.25
C ASP A 12 -6.63 -3.22 8.84
N ASP A 13 -6.34 -2.97 10.12
CA ASP A 13 -6.53 -1.65 10.75
C ASP A 13 -5.71 -0.55 10.06
N PHE A 14 -4.45 -0.82 9.71
CA PHE A 14 -3.63 0.11 8.94
C PHE A 14 -4.25 0.45 7.58
N TYR A 15 -4.65 -0.57 6.81
CA TYR A 15 -5.20 -0.37 5.46
C TYR A 15 -6.54 0.38 5.49
N LEU A 16 -7.38 0.14 6.50
CA LEU A 16 -8.62 0.89 6.70
C LEU A 16 -8.36 2.37 6.98
N ARG A 17 -7.38 2.70 7.82
CA ARG A 17 -6.98 4.10 8.07
C ARG A 17 -6.44 4.75 6.82
N PHE A 18 -5.58 4.04 6.08
CA PHE A 18 -5.00 4.53 4.83
C PHE A 18 -6.07 4.79 3.75
N GLU A 19 -7.06 3.90 3.64
CA GLU A 19 -8.22 4.10 2.75
C GLU A 19 -8.97 5.39 3.09
N ASN A 20 -9.26 5.61 4.38
CA ASN A 20 -9.99 6.80 4.85
C ASN A 20 -9.18 8.09 4.69
N GLU A 21 -7.87 8.06 4.95
CA GLU A 21 -7.00 9.23 4.82
C GLU A 21 -6.94 9.75 3.37
N PHE A 22 -6.81 8.83 2.40
CA PHE A 22 -6.65 9.18 1.00
C PHE A 22 -7.92 9.03 0.16
N LEU A 23 -9.05 8.70 0.80
CA LEU A 23 -10.35 8.45 0.16
C LEU A 23 -10.22 7.47 -1.03
N LEU A 24 -9.50 6.37 -0.79
CA LEU A 24 -9.35 5.31 -1.77
C LEU A 24 -10.67 4.56 -1.94
N THR A 25 -10.93 4.08 -3.15
CA THR A 25 -12.00 3.10 -3.36
C THR A 25 -11.49 1.72 -2.95
N GLY A 26 -12.40 0.78 -2.63
CA GLY A 26 -11.99 -0.59 -2.29
C GLY A 26 -11.08 -1.25 -3.33
N ARG A 27 -11.29 -0.96 -4.63
CA ARG A 27 -10.42 -1.46 -5.70
C ARG A 27 -9.03 -0.83 -5.69
N GLU A 28 -8.94 0.45 -5.35
CA GLU A 28 -7.67 1.15 -5.21
C GLU A 28 -6.90 0.66 -3.98
N LEU A 29 -7.60 0.40 -2.87
CA LEU A 29 -7.01 -0.20 -1.67
C LEU A 29 -6.45 -1.60 -1.95
N GLU A 30 -7.20 -2.44 -2.64
CA GLU A 30 -6.76 -3.79 -3.02
C GLU A 30 -5.48 -3.74 -3.87
N ILE A 31 -5.37 -2.77 -4.79
CA ILE A 31 -4.15 -2.54 -5.58
C ILE A 31 -2.99 -2.13 -4.68
N VAL A 32 -3.21 -1.22 -3.73
CA VAL A 32 -2.18 -0.79 -2.76
C VAL A 32 -1.69 -1.99 -1.94
N GLN A 33 -2.59 -2.81 -1.41
CA GLN A 33 -2.26 -4.01 -0.64
C GLN A 33 -1.42 -5.00 -1.46
N ASN A 34 -1.81 -5.29 -2.69
CA ASN A 34 -1.06 -6.19 -3.56
C ASN A 34 0.34 -5.62 -3.92
N LEU A 35 0.44 -4.30 -4.10
CA LEU A 35 1.71 -3.62 -4.35
C LEU A 35 2.68 -3.72 -3.17
N THR A 36 2.18 -3.67 -1.94
CA THR A 36 3.01 -3.57 -0.72
C THR A 36 3.28 -4.93 -0.09
N LEU A 37 2.32 -5.85 -0.12
CA LEU A 37 2.45 -7.20 0.46
C LEU A 37 3.14 -8.18 -0.48
N HIS A 38 2.85 -8.11 -1.79
CA HIS A 38 3.37 -9.06 -2.76
C HIS A 38 4.41 -8.45 -3.71
N GLY A 39 4.56 -7.13 -3.73
CA GLY A 39 5.47 -6.46 -4.66
C GLY A 39 5.06 -6.57 -6.13
N TYR A 40 3.77 -6.81 -6.39
CA TYR A 40 3.25 -7.02 -7.75
C TYR A 40 3.49 -5.84 -8.67
N ASN A 41 3.89 -6.11 -9.90
CA ASN A 41 3.94 -5.09 -10.95
C ASN A 41 2.56 -4.98 -11.65
N ASN A 42 2.43 -4.06 -12.62
CA ASN A 42 1.16 -3.83 -13.32
C ASN A 42 0.61 -5.08 -14.03
N ARG A 43 1.48 -5.97 -14.52
CA ARG A 43 1.11 -7.21 -15.20
C ARG A 43 0.60 -8.24 -14.20
N ASP A 44 1.27 -8.38 -13.05
CA ASP A 44 0.86 -9.29 -11.98
C ASP A 44 -0.48 -8.85 -11.38
N LEU A 45 -0.63 -7.54 -11.15
CA LEU A 45 -1.90 -6.94 -10.73
C LEU A 45 -3.01 -7.22 -11.76
N ALA A 46 -2.75 -7.00 -13.04
CA ALA A 46 -3.72 -7.27 -14.10
C ALA A 46 -4.18 -8.74 -14.09
N ALA A 47 -3.24 -9.68 -13.92
CA ALA A 47 -3.53 -11.10 -13.86
C ALA A 47 -4.31 -11.49 -12.58
N SER A 48 -3.86 -11.03 -11.41
CA SER A 48 -4.48 -11.29 -10.12
C SER A 48 -5.91 -10.75 -10.08
N LEU A 49 -6.08 -9.53 -10.57
CA LEU A 49 -7.32 -8.76 -10.51
C LEU A 49 -8.24 -9.00 -11.71
N LYS A 50 -7.82 -9.84 -12.68
CA LYS A 50 -8.53 -10.20 -13.92
C LYS A 50 -9.02 -9.00 -14.74
N ILE A 51 -8.18 -7.97 -14.86
CA ILE A 51 -8.46 -6.76 -15.62
C ILE A 51 -7.25 -6.37 -16.49
N SER A 52 -7.44 -5.45 -17.44
CA SER A 52 -6.34 -5.05 -18.32
C SER A 52 -5.24 -4.26 -17.59
N GLU A 53 -3.99 -4.37 -18.03
CA GLU A 53 -2.89 -3.50 -17.55
C GLU A 53 -3.19 -2.02 -17.74
N LYS A 54 -3.95 -1.67 -18.79
CA LYS A 54 -4.39 -0.29 -19.01
C LYS A 54 -5.32 0.19 -17.89
N THR A 55 -6.24 -0.66 -17.45
CA THR A 55 -7.13 -0.39 -16.32
C THR A 55 -6.33 -0.25 -15.03
N ILE A 56 -5.33 -1.11 -14.79
CA ILE A 56 -4.41 -0.98 -13.64
C ILE A 56 -3.67 0.35 -13.68
N LYS A 57 -3.09 0.75 -14.81
CA LYS A 57 -2.40 2.04 -14.94
C LYS A 57 -3.32 3.22 -14.63
N ASN A 58 -4.60 3.13 -15.00
CA ASN A 58 -5.58 4.15 -14.66
C ASN A 58 -5.85 4.21 -13.15
N HIS A 59 -6.07 3.05 -12.50
CA HIS A 59 -6.24 2.99 -11.05
C HIS A 59 -5.00 3.50 -10.31
N VAL A 60 -3.81 3.04 -10.68
CA VAL A 60 -2.54 3.52 -10.12
C VAL A 60 -2.43 5.03 -10.32
N GLY A 61 -2.73 5.56 -11.50
CA GLY A 61 -2.74 7.00 -11.74
C GLY A 61 -3.67 7.78 -10.81
N ASN A 62 -4.85 7.25 -10.48
CA ASN A 62 -5.76 7.86 -9.52
C ASN A 62 -5.22 7.77 -8.09
N ILE A 63 -4.67 6.62 -7.70
CA ILE A 63 -4.03 6.44 -6.38
C ILE A 63 -2.88 7.44 -6.20
N LEU A 64 -2.01 7.58 -7.21
CA LEU A 64 -0.89 8.52 -7.19
C LEU A 64 -1.37 9.97 -7.00
N LYS A 65 -2.45 10.37 -7.68
CA LYS A 65 -3.08 11.69 -7.49
C LYS A 65 -3.63 11.87 -6.08
N LYS A 66 -4.37 10.89 -5.56
CA LYS A 66 -4.98 10.94 -4.21
C LYS A 66 -3.92 11.00 -3.11
N THR A 67 -2.85 10.22 -3.26
CA THR A 67 -1.72 10.15 -2.31
C THR A 67 -0.65 11.22 -2.53
N SER A 68 -0.80 12.07 -3.55
CA SER A 68 0.19 13.08 -3.95
C SER A 68 1.59 12.50 -4.21
N THR A 69 1.66 11.26 -4.72
CA THR A 69 2.90 10.58 -5.08
C THR A 69 3.13 10.61 -6.59
N LYS A 70 4.39 10.49 -7.04
CA LYS A 70 4.75 10.59 -8.47
C LYS A 70 5.02 9.24 -9.14
N SER A 71 5.16 8.17 -8.37
CA SER A 71 5.42 6.83 -8.90
C SER A 71 4.95 5.75 -7.93
N SER A 72 4.73 4.53 -8.43
CA SER A 72 4.38 3.37 -7.59
C SER A 72 5.41 3.08 -6.51
N ARG A 73 6.71 3.36 -6.78
CA ARG A 73 7.77 3.25 -5.77
C ARG A 73 7.61 4.29 -4.65
N GLN A 74 7.27 5.54 -4.98
CA GLN A 74 6.99 6.55 -3.95
C GLN A 74 5.75 6.21 -3.14
N LEU A 75 4.72 5.65 -3.78
CA LEU A 75 3.53 5.14 -3.09
C LEU A 75 3.90 4.00 -2.11
N GLN A 76 4.69 3.02 -2.54
CA GLN A 76 5.17 1.95 -1.66
C GLN A 76 5.99 2.51 -0.49
N ALA A 77 6.91 3.45 -0.76
CA ALA A 77 7.69 4.10 0.29
C ALA A 77 6.81 4.85 1.29
N LEU A 78 5.79 5.59 0.81
CA LEU A 78 4.81 6.25 1.68
C LEU A 78 4.10 5.23 2.59
N VAL A 79 3.60 4.14 2.01
CA VAL A 79 2.92 3.09 2.78
C VAL A 79 3.85 2.48 3.82
N PHE A 80 5.07 2.09 3.45
CA PHE A 80 6.03 1.52 4.40
C PHE A 80 6.41 2.53 5.48
N CYS A 81 6.68 3.79 5.14
CA CYS A 81 6.96 4.82 6.14
C CYS A 81 5.82 4.95 7.14
N ARG A 82 4.56 4.96 6.70
CA ARG A 82 3.40 5.04 7.60
C ARG A 82 3.26 3.77 8.45
N MET A 83 3.37 2.60 7.81
CA MET A 83 3.23 1.29 8.45
C MET A 83 4.27 1.07 9.55
N PHE A 84 5.52 1.51 9.34
CA PHE A 84 6.60 1.38 10.31
C PHE A 84 6.74 2.59 11.25
N SER A 85 6.21 3.78 10.90
CA SER A 85 6.18 4.94 11.81
C SER A 85 5.25 4.75 13.01
N GLU A 86 4.24 3.89 12.90
CA GLU A 86 3.39 3.51 14.04
C GLU A 86 4.10 2.54 15.01
N THR A 87 5.27 1.99 14.64
CA THR A 87 6.04 1.04 15.43
C THR A 87 7.29 1.61 16.10
N ASP A 88 7.59 2.91 15.94
CA ASP A 88 8.80 3.52 16.50
C ASP A 88 8.55 4.87 17.21
N PRO A 89 8.59 4.92 18.57
CA PRO A 89 8.53 6.17 19.33
C PRO A 89 9.78 7.05 19.19
N LYS A 90 10.86 6.55 18.56
CA LYS A 90 12.10 7.29 18.33
C LYS A 90 12.38 7.30 16.82
N GLY A 91 11.77 8.25 16.14
CA GLY A 91 11.83 8.41 14.68
C GLY A 91 13.20 8.13 14.05
N TYR A 92 13.16 7.57 12.84
CA TYR A 92 14.31 7.30 11.99
C TYR A 92 15.29 8.48 11.94
N GLU A 93 16.47 8.30 12.53
CA GLU A 93 17.62 9.21 12.47
C GLU A 93 18.66 8.63 11.48
N PRO A 94 18.67 9.07 10.20
CA PRO A 94 19.49 8.46 9.16
C PRO A 94 21.00 8.67 9.24
N ASN A 95 21.60 9.14 10.34
CA ASN A 95 23.05 9.28 10.45
C ASN A 95 23.55 9.18 11.91
N HIS A 96 23.99 8.00 12.32
CA HIS A 96 25.03 7.86 13.34
C HIS A 96 26.07 6.88 12.80
N ILE A 97 27.09 7.44 12.15
CA ILE A 97 28.40 6.82 11.93
C ILE A 97 29.38 7.57 12.83
#